data_AF-D7JDF2-F1
#
_entry.id   AF-D7JDF2-F1
#
_cell.length_a   1.000
_cell.length_b   1.000
_cell.length_c   1.000
_cell.angle_alpha   90.00
_cell.angle_beta   90.00
_cell.angle_gamma   90.00
#
_symmetry.space_group_name_H-M   'P 1'
#
loop_
_entity.id
_entity.type
_entity.pdbx_description
1 polymer ?
#
loop_
_entity_poly.entity_id
_entity_poly.type
_entity_poly.pdbx_seq_one_letter_code
_entity_poly.pdbx_strand_id
1 'polypeptide(L)'
;MIMRILYVNKRKILCDFEKLSNIWLASETIFLHLDIKPSDIEIIINELLEKLPNDLAYCIMSEIAEYENLDETLMKLIYKNGDKGCRAAICLRSDLSQELKECYKKFDDSDMV
;
A
#
# COMPACT_ATOMS: atom_id res chain seq x y z
N MET A 1 18.45 -13.62 16.18
CA MET A 1 17.65 -13.14 15.04
C MET A 1 17.97 -11.68 14.83
N ILE A 2 18.54 -11.29 13.68
CA ILE A 2 18.87 -9.88 13.39
C ILE A 2 17.65 -9.29 12.68
N MET A 3 16.95 -8.38 13.35
CA MET A 3 15.82 -7.67 12.78
C MET A 3 16.32 -6.62 11.79
N ARG A 4 15.87 -6.67 10.53
CA ARG A 4 16.26 -5.72 9.49
C ARG A 4 15.12 -4.76 9.17
N ILE A 5 15.46 -3.54 8.82
CA ILE A 5 14.52 -2.50 8.39
C ILE A 5 14.84 -2.13 6.94
N LEU A 6 13.84 -2.21 6.07
CA LEU A 6 13.90 -1.72 4.70
C LEU A 6 13.38 -0.28 4.67
N TYR A 7 14.32 0.67 4.60
CA TYR A 7 14.00 2.09 4.46
C TYR A 7 13.60 2.40 3.02
N VAL A 8 12.35 2.81 2.83
CA VAL A 8 11.77 3.14 1.53
C VAL A 8 11.40 4.62 1.53
N ASN A 9 11.79 5.32 0.46
CA ASN A 9 11.43 6.71 0.23
C ASN A 9 11.10 6.91 -1.25
N LYS A 10 10.63 8.11 -1.61
CA LYS A 10 10.25 8.45 -2.99
C LYS A 10 11.33 8.07 -4.01
N ARG A 11 12.57 8.50 -3.80
CA ARG A 11 13.66 8.24 -4.76
C ARG A 11 13.87 6.75 -4.96
N LYS A 12 13.88 5.96 -3.89
CA LYS A 12 14.10 4.51 -4.01
C LYS A 12 12.94 3.81 -4.72
N ILE A 13 11.70 4.27 -4.53
CA ILE A 13 10.56 3.74 -5.28
C ILE A 13 10.68 4.09 -6.77
N LEU A 14 11.00 5.34 -7.10
CA LEU A 14 11.06 5.77 -8.50
C LEU A 14 12.29 5.24 -9.27
N CYS A 15 13.42 5.02 -8.60
CA CYS A 15 14.68 4.70 -9.26
C CYS A 15 15.26 3.32 -8.95
N ASP A 16 14.94 2.75 -7.78
CA ASP A 16 15.61 1.56 -7.24
C ASP A 16 14.60 0.45 -6.83
N PHE A 17 13.38 0.47 -7.36
CA PHE A 17 12.31 -0.42 -6.89
C PHE A 17 12.67 -1.90 -7.02
N GLU A 18 13.26 -2.32 -8.14
CA GLU A 18 13.67 -3.70 -8.36
C GLU A 18 14.67 -4.17 -7.29
N LYS A 19 15.62 -3.31 -6.94
CA LYS A 19 16.59 -3.59 -5.88
C LYS A 19 15.90 -3.71 -4.52
N LEU A 20 14.93 -2.85 -4.22
CA LEU A 20 14.15 -2.96 -2.99
C LEU A 20 13.36 -4.27 -2.95
N SER A 21 12.70 -4.63 -4.05
CA SER A 21 11.90 -5.84 -4.16
C SER A 21 12.75 -7.10 -3.98
N ASN A 22 13.95 -7.12 -4.56
CA ASN A 22 14.90 -8.23 -4.35
C ASN A 22 15.35 -8.36 -2.89
N ILE A 23 15.60 -7.24 -2.19
CA ILE A 23 15.95 -7.27 -0.76
C ILE A 23 14.76 -7.78 0.08
N TRP A 24 13.55 -7.33 -0.25
CA TRP A 24 12.31 -7.73 0.40
C TRP A 24 12.11 -9.25 0.30
N LEU A 25 12.15 -9.79 -0.92
CA LEU A 25 11.96 -11.23 -1.18
C LEU A 25 13.05 -12.12 -0.58
N ALA A 26 14.29 -11.63 -0.48
CA ALA A 26 15.41 -12.39 0.07
C ALA A 26 15.44 -12.42 1.61
N SER A 27 14.53 -11.72 2.28
CA SER A 27 14.57 -11.54 3.74
C SER A 27 13.41 -12.26 4.42
N GLU A 28 13.72 -13.22 5.30
CA GLU A 28 12.70 -13.93 6.10
C GLU A 28 12.08 -13.06 7.22
N THR A 29 12.77 -12.00 7.65
CA THR A 29 12.29 -11.09 8.70
C THR A 29 12.80 -9.69 8.45
N ILE A 30 11.98 -8.87 7.77
CA ILE A 30 12.27 -7.48 7.45
C ILE A 30 11.02 -6.63 7.66
N PHE A 31 11.20 -5.43 8.21
CA PHE A 31 10.13 -4.46 8.42
C PHE A 31 10.27 -3.31 7.44
N LEU A 32 9.14 -2.77 6.98
CA LEU A 32 9.12 -1.56 6.17
C LEU A 32 9.23 -0.33 7.06
N HIS A 33 9.99 0.66 6.60
CA HIS A 33 9.94 2.00 7.14
C HIS A 33 9.79 2.97 5.98
N LEU A 34 8.64 3.64 5.92
CA LEU A 34 8.32 4.60 4.88
C LEU A 34 8.71 6.02 5.32
N ASP A 35 9.57 6.66 4.52
CA ASP A 35 9.89 8.07 4.58
C ASP A 35 9.36 8.74 3.30
N ILE A 36 8.04 8.93 3.26
CA ILE A 36 7.30 9.49 2.13
C ILE A 36 6.54 10.72 2.61
N LYS A 37 6.72 11.85 1.92
CA LYS A 37 5.99 13.07 2.24
C LYS A 37 4.54 12.97 1.75
N PRO A 38 3.58 13.58 2.45
CA PRO A 38 2.18 13.60 1.99
C PRO A 38 2.02 14.11 0.56
N SER A 39 2.79 15.12 0.16
CA SER A 39 2.79 15.69 -1.20
C SER A 39 3.27 14.75 -2.30
N ASP A 40 3.92 13.64 -1.94
CA ASP A 40 4.48 12.67 -2.88
C ASP A 40 3.60 11.42 -3.04
N ILE A 41 2.59 11.24 -2.18
CA ILE A 41 1.80 10.00 -2.11
C ILE A 41 1.16 9.65 -3.44
N GLU A 42 0.52 10.61 -4.11
CA GLU A 42 -0.16 10.35 -5.38
C GLU A 42 0.80 9.82 -6.46
N ILE A 43 1.97 10.46 -6.60
CA ILE A 43 3.00 10.02 -7.54
C ILE A 43 3.47 8.60 -7.19
N ILE A 44 3.64 8.33 -5.89
CA ILE A 44 4.10 7.03 -5.42
C ILE A 44 3.07 5.93 -5.67
N ILE A 45 1.80 6.17 -5.36
CA ILE A 45 0.74 5.20 -5.63
C ILE A 45 0.68 4.89 -7.11
N ASN A 46 0.72 5.89 -7.99
CA ASN A 46 0.73 5.66 -9.44
C ASN A 46 1.94 4.83 -9.90
N GLU A 47 3.15 5.10 -9.37
CA GLU A 47 4.33 4.28 -9.69
C GLU A 47 4.16 2.83 -9.21
N LEU A 48 3.62 2.62 -8.01
CA LEU A 48 3.44 1.29 -7.43
C LEU A 48 2.40 0.46 -8.19
N LEU A 49 1.36 1.08 -8.72
CA LEU A 49 0.36 0.42 -9.58
C LEU A 49 1.00 -0.19 -10.83
N GLU A 50 1.97 0.51 -11.44
CA GLU A 50 2.72 0.01 -12.59
C GLU A 50 3.68 -1.15 -12.24
N LYS A 51 3.89 -1.43 -10.94
CA LYS A 51 4.71 -2.56 -10.48
C LYS A 51 3.89 -3.78 -10.10
N LEU A 52 2.56 -3.72 -10.16
CA LEU A 52 1.73 -4.86 -9.80
C LEU A 52 1.83 -5.97 -10.86
N PRO A 53 1.76 -7.26 -10.46
CA PRO A 53 1.60 -7.76 -9.09
C PRO A 53 2.96 -7.98 -8.40
N ASN A 54 3.37 -7.07 -7.50
CA ASN A 54 4.60 -7.18 -6.72
C ASN A 54 4.31 -7.07 -5.23
N ASP A 55 4.83 -8.02 -4.45
CA ASP A 55 4.59 -8.12 -3.01
C ASP A 55 5.02 -6.86 -2.25
N LEU A 56 6.22 -6.34 -2.54
CA LEU A 56 6.69 -5.10 -1.92
C LEU A 56 5.78 -3.91 -2.30
N ALA A 57 5.27 -3.86 -3.53
CA ALA A 57 4.37 -2.78 -3.93
C ALA A 57 3.07 -2.82 -3.12
N TYR A 58 2.48 -4.00 -2.95
CA TYR A 58 1.31 -4.19 -2.10
C TYR A 58 1.58 -3.79 -0.65
N CYS A 59 2.71 -4.23 -0.07
CA CYS A 59 3.04 -3.86 1.30
C CYS A 59 3.22 -2.35 1.48
N ILE A 60 3.89 -1.65 0.55
CA ILE A 60 4.01 -0.18 0.61
C ILE A 60 2.64 0.48 0.47
N MET A 61 1.79 0.04 -0.46
CA MET A 61 0.44 0.58 -0.64
C MET A 61 -0.43 0.38 0.61
N SER A 62 -0.31 -0.77 1.28
CA SER A 62 -1.03 -1.07 2.52
C SER A 62 -0.61 -0.13 3.66
N GLU A 63 0.69 0.13 3.83
CA GLU A 63 1.19 1.07 4.84
C GLU A 63 0.73 2.52 4.55
N ILE A 64 0.72 2.93 3.27
CA ILE A 64 0.19 4.25 2.87
C ILE A 64 -1.32 4.35 3.15
N ALA A 65 -2.08 3.26 2.93
CA ALA A 65 -3.51 3.22 3.17
C ALA A 65 -3.89 3.53 4.62
N GLU A 66 -3.00 3.32 5.59
CA GLU A 66 -3.23 3.60 7.00
C GLU A 66 -3.06 5.10 7.37
N TYR A 67 -2.59 5.96 6.45
CA TYR A 67 -2.37 7.37 6.76
C TYR A 67 -3.70 8.12 6.99
N GLU A 68 -3.84 8.73 8.17
CA GLU A 68 -5.07 9.38 8.69
C GLU A 68 -5.67 10.49 7.80
N ASN A 69 -4.96 10.99 6.78
CA ASN A 69 -5.44 12.03 5.87
C ASN A 69 -5.19 11.71 4.40
N LEU A 70 -5.16 10.42 4.05
CA LEU A 70 -5.12 9.99 2.64
C LEU A 70 -6.39 10.46 1.90
N ASP A 71 -6.23 10.92 0.66
CA ASP A 71 -7.38 11.34 -0.16
C ASP A 71 -8.30 10.15 -0.49
N GLU A 72 -9.62 10.39 -0.52
CA GLU A 72 -10.62 9.35 -0.80
C GLU A 72 -10.45 8.71 -2.19
N THR A 73 -10.01 9.46 -3.21
CA THR A 73 -9.73 8.92 -4.55
C THR A 73 -8.56 7.95 -4.49
N LEU A 74 -7.51 8.28 -3.73
CA LEU A 74 -6.37 7.40 -3.51
C LEU A 74 -6.77 6.16 -2.70
N MET A 75 -7.62 6.30 -1.69
CA MET A 75 -8.18 5.15 -0.95
C MET A 75 -8.92 4.19 -1.90
N LYS A 76 -9.82 4.72 -2.74
CA LYS A 76 -10.56 3.92 -3.74
C LYS A 76 -9.61 3.22 -4.71
N LEU A 77 -8.56 3.92 -5.15
CA LEU A 77 -7.56 3.39 -6.07
C LEU A 77 -6.74 2.25 -5.44
N ILE A 78 -6.29 2.42 -4.21
CA ILE A 78 -5.58 1.39 -3.44
C ILE A 78 -6.48 0.19 -3.18
N TYR A 79 -7.72 0.41 -2.75
CA TYR A 79 -8.66 -0.69 -2.47
C TYR A 79 -8.93 -1.56 -3.70
N LYS A 80 -9.14 -0.92 -4.86
CA LYS A 80 -9.49 -1.61 -6.10
C LYS A 80 -8.35 -2.47 -6.66
N ASN A 81 -7.12 -1.95 -6.61
CA ASN A 81 -5.96 -2.60 -7.24
C ASN A 81 -5.06 -3.35 -6.26
N GLY A 82 -5.18 -3.02 -4.97
CA GLY A 82 -4.41 -3.61 -3.89
C GLY A 82 -4.84 -5.02 -3.54
N ASP A 83 -3.98 -5.68 -2.77
CA ASP A 83 -4.20 -7.02 -2.25
C ASP A 83 -5.09 -7.01 -0.99
N LYS A 84 -5.17 -8.15 -0.31
CA LYS A 84 -5.93 -8.27 0.94
C LYS A 84 -5.39 -7.33 2.03
N GLY A 85 -4.08 -7.12 2.11
CA GLY A 85 -3.47 -6.17 3.05
C GLY A 85 -3.97 -4.75 2.81
N CYS A 86 -3.87 -4.27 1.56
CA CYS A 86 -4.35 -2.96 1.16
C CYS A 86 -5.84 -2.73 1.51
N ARG A 87 -6.69 -3.72 1.21
CA ARG A 87 -8.13 -3.64 1.49
C ARG A 87 -8.43 -3.65 2.98
N ALA A 88 -7.74 -4.49 3.75
CA ALA A 88 -7.88 -4.53 5.19
C ALA A 88 -7.47 -3.19 5.83
N ALA A 89 -6.33 -2.63 5.43
CA ALA A 89 -5.86 -1.33 5.91
C ALA A 89 -6.90 -0.24 5.69
N ILE A 90 -7.48 -0.17 4.49
CA ILE A 90 -8.56 0.77 4.19
C ILE A 90 -9.81 0.51 5.04
N CYS A 91 -10.32 -0.73 5.10
CA CYS A 91 -11.55 -1.07 5.82
C CYS A 91 -11.46 -0.87 7.34
N LEU A 92 -10.27 -0.95 7.92
CA LEU A 92 -10.02 -0.77 9.35
C LEU A 92 -9.96 0.71 9.78
N ARG A 93 -9.95 1.64 8.83
CA ARG A 93 -9.94 3.08 9.11
C ARG A 93 -11.24 3.55 9.75
N SER A 94 -11.12 4.37 10.78
CA SER A 94 -12.25 4.97 11.50
C SER A 94 -12.86 6.18 10.77
N ASP A 95 -12.07 6.84 9.92
CA ASP A 95 -12.39 8.08 9.21
C ASP A 95 -13.03 7.85 7.83
N LEU A 96 -13.33 6.59 7.45
CA LEU A 96 -14.02 6.29 6.20
C LEU A 96 -15.38 6.98 6.12
N SER A 97 -15.64 7.62 4.98
CA SER A 97 -16.96 8.11 4.62
C SER A 97 -17.96 6.96 4.53
N GLN A 98 -19.25 7.26 4.72
CA GLN A 98 -20.29 6.23 4.64
C GLN A 98 -20.38 5.60 3.24
N GLU A 99 -20.15 6.40 2.19
CA GLU A 99 -20.08 5.93 0.80
C GLU A 99 -18.99 4.86 0.63
N LEU A 100 -17.79 5.12 1.14
CA LEU A 100 -16.68 4.16 1.10
C LEU A 100 -17.01 2.86 1.84
N LYS A 101 -17.61 2.95 3.02
CA LYS A 101 -18.02 1.77 3.82
C LYS A 101 -19.00 0.88 3.04
N GLU A 102 -19.92 1.47 2.28
CA GLU A 102 -20.87 0.73 1.45
C GLU A 102 -20.23 0.15 0.19
N CYS A 103 -19.32 0.89 -0.46
CA CYS A 103 -18.54 0.40 -1.60
C CYS A 103 -17.73 -0.84 -1.22
N TYR A 104 -17.01 -0.81 -0.10
CA TYR A 104 -16.11 -1.90 0.28
C TYR A 104 -16.84 -3.16 0.73
N LYS A 105 -17.96 -3.05 1.46
CA LYS A 105 -18.81 -4.21 1.80
C LYS A 105 -19.27 -5.01 0.57
N LYS A 106 -19.66 -4.31 -0.50
CA LYS A 106 -20.12 -4.96 -1.74
C LYS A 106 -19.00 -5.67 -2.50
N PHE A 107 -17.76 -5.17 -2.41
CA PHE A 107 -16.61 -5.80 -3.03
C PHE A 107 -16.15 -7.06 -2.28
N ASP A 108 -16.29 -7.10 -0.96
CA ASP A 108 -15.94 -8.29 -0.15
C ASP A 108 -16.90 -9.46 -0.43
N ASP A 109 -18.20 -9.17 -0.60
CA ASP A 109 -19.21 -10.16 -1.02
C ASP A 109 -18.97 -10.69 -2.46
N SER A 110 -18.31 -9.91 -3.31
CA SER A 110 -17.99 -10.27 -4.71
C SER A 110 -16.82 -11.24 -4.83
N ASP A 111 -15.92 -11.28 -3.84
CA ASP A 111 -14.76 -12.18 -3.82
C ASP A 111 -15.05 -13.51 -3.08
N MET A 112 -16.30 -13.74 -2.67
CA MET A 112 -16.82 -14.98 -2.08
C MET A 112 -17.61 -15.87 -3.06
N VAL A 113 -17.47 -15.69 -4.38
CA VAL A 113 -18.11 -16.55 -5.42
C VAL A 113 -17.06 -17.22 -6.30
#